data_AF-A0A4W3INM9-F1
#
_entry.id   AF-A0A4W3INM9-F1
#
_cell.length_a   1.000
_cell.length_b   1.000
_cell.length_c   1.000
_cell.angle_alpha   90.00
_cell.angle_beta   90.00
_cell.angle_gamma   90.00
#
_symmetry.space_group_name_H-M   'P 1'
#
loop_
_entity.id
_entity.type
_entity.pdbx_description
1 polymer ?
#
loop_
_entity_poly.entity_id
_entity_poly.type
_entity_poly.pdbx_seq_one_letter_code
_entity_poly.pdbx_strand_id
1 'polypeptide(L)'
;ETFEIVVHHAKNCTNRMFKNVYRNMPTETANLVGELFADASLYVLGSEINIDDIVNEFFDSLFPVVYSHLIYPGFPQLSEESRECLRIARNDMKAFGNFPKIIMTSMSKSLLAVRVFLQALNLGIEVINTTDHSKFGKDCGRALLKMWYCSHCQGLLKVKPCLGYCLNVMHGCMANMVEIHHHWREYIRSLEELANGMYGAYDMENVLLRLHLLIKNAVSVAQKNRARLFSVICGYSLKRYNRSAYYPEDLYIDQKGVKVSYTEHEETFSSRRKEFIINLRMYSNFYIGLPDQICRSDLTHHNNSECWNGQEIVPR
;
A
#
# COMPACT_ATOMS: atom_id res chain seq x y z
N GLU A 1 -2.92 -5.26 -7.72
CA GLU A 1 -2.47 -5.06 -9.12
C GLU A 1 -1.64 -3.78 -9.30
N THR A 2 -2.18 -2.58 -9.16
CA THR A 2 -1.42 -1.32 -9.38
C THR A 2 -0.12 -1.22 -8.57
N PHE A 3 -0.13 -1.67 -7.31
CA PHE A 3 1.08 -1.75 -6.48
C PHE A 3 2.17 -2.63 -7.12
N GLU A 4 1.83 -3.80 -7.63
CA GLU A 4 2.78 -4.73 -8.27
C GLU A 4 3.39 -4.14 -9.55
N ILE A 5 2.62 -3.33 -10.30
CA ILE A 5 3.13 -2.60 -11.47
C ILE A 5 4.24 -1.62 -11.06
N VAL A 6 4.01 -0.85 -9.98
CA VAL A 6 5.02 0.08 -9.44
C VAL A 6 6.26 -0.66 -8.98
N VAL A 7 6.10 -1.78 -8.26
CA VAL A 7 7.21 -2.64 -7.82
C VAL A 7 8.00 -3.16 -9.03
N HIS A 8 7.31 -3.64 -10.06
CA HIS A 8 7.93 -4.11 -11.30
C HIS A 8 8.73 -2.99 -12.00
N HIS A 9 8.19 -1.78 -12.06
CA HIS A 9 8.88 -0.62 -12.64
C HIS A 9 10.10 -0.21 -11.82
N ALA A 10 9.99 -0.17 -10.49
CA ALA A 10 11.10 0.12 -9.60
C ALA A 10 12.24 -0.92 -9.73
N LYS A 11 11.89 -2.22 -9.82
CA LYS A 11 12.83 -3.32 -10.11
C LYS A 11 13.54 -3.11 -11.44
N ASN A 12 12.79 -2.84 -12.51
CA ASN A 12 13.36 -2.63 -13.85
C ASN A 12 14.26 -1.40 -13.92
N CYS A 13 13.87 -0.29 -13.28
CA CYS A 13 14.69 0.92 -13.17
C CYS A 13 16.00 0.65 -12.43
N THR A 14 15.95 -0.12 -11.34
CA THR A 14 17.13 -0.49 -10.55
C THR A 14 18.07 -1.39 -11.35
N ASN A 15 17.55 -2.42 -12.01
CA ASN A 15 18.34 -3.29 -12.90
C ASN A 15 18.97 -2.52 -14.07
N ARG A 16 18.22 -1.61 -14.68
CA ARG A 16 18.72 -0.74 -15.77
C ARG A 16 19.82 0.20 -15.27
N MET A 17 19.70 0.73 -14.05
CA MET A 17 20.73 1.54 -13.42
C MET A 17 22.04 0.76 -13.28
N PHE A 18 22.00 -0.47 -12.75
CA PHE A 18 23.19 -1.32 -12.66
C PHE A 18 23.80 -1.62 -14.04
N LYS A 19 22.97 -1.98 -15.03
CA LYS A 19 23.43 -2.24 -16.40
C LYS A 19 24.15 -1.05 -17.04
N ASN A 20 23.62 0.16 -16.83
CA ASN A 20 24.14 1.36 -17.49
C ASN A 20 25.35 1.96 -16.78
N VAL A 21 25.36 1.94 -15.45
CA VAL A 21 26.41 2.59 -14.62
C VAL A 21 27.53 1.63 -14.27
N TYR A 22 27.24 0.36 -14.01
CA TYR A 22 28.18 -0.63 -13.47
C TYR A 22 28.24 -1.89 -14.36
N ARG A 23 28.86 -1.78 -15.54
CA ARG A 23 28.78 -2.77 -16.64
C ARG A 23 29.11 -4.24 -16.26
N ASN A 24 29.93 -4.49 -15.25
CA ASN A 24 30.40 -5.84 -14.87
C ASN A 24 29.61 -6.50 -13.72
N MET A 25 28.70 -5.77 -13.09
CA MET A 25 27.87 -6.24 -11.98
C MET A 25 26.49 -6.83 -12.32
N PRO A 26 25.85 -6.59 -13.49
CA PRO A 26 24.40 -6.82 -13.62
C PRO A 26 23.97 -8.27 -13.40
N THR A 27 24.81 -9.25 -13.74
CA THR A 27 24.52 -10.68 -13.57
C THR A 27 24.41 -11.08 -12.10
N GLU A 28 25.29 -10.54 -11.24
CA GLU A 28 25.28 -10.82 -9.80
C GLU A 28 24.20 -9.99 -9.09
N THR A 29 23.97 -8.74 -9.52
CA THR A 29 23.01 -7.85 -8.86
C THR A 29 21.55 -8.11 -9.24
N ALA A 30 21.27 -8.77 -10.38
CA ALA A 30 19.90 -8.97 -10.85
C ALA A 30 19.05 -9.81 -9.88
N ASN A 31 19.63 -10.85 -9.28
CA ASN A 31 18.96 -11.68 -8.29
C ASN A 31 18.71 -10.90 -7.00
N LEU A 32 19.71 -10.17 -6.49
CA LEU A 32 19.60 -9.34 -5.28
C LEU A 32 18.50 -8.28 -5.41
N VAL A 33 18.44 -7.61 -6.56
CA VAL A 33 17.38 -6.63 -6.85
C VAL A 33 16.03 -7.35 -6.98
N GLY A 34 16.00 -8.56 -7.55
CA GLY A 34 14.80 -9.38 -7.64
C GLY A 34 14.21 -9.73 -6.28
N GLU A 35 15.05 -10.19 -5.35
CA GLU A 35 14.69 -10.57 -3.98
C GLU A 35 14.18 -9.35 -3.19
N LEU A 36 14.93 -8.25 -3.18
CA LEU A 36 14.54 -6.99 -2.51
C LEU A 36 13.10 -6.55 -2.86
N PHE A 37 12.74 -6.57 -4.14
CA PHE A 37 11.41 -6.15 -4.57
C PHE A 37 10.35 -7.24 -4.38
N ALA A 38 10.71 -8.52 -4.43
CA ALA A 38 9.79 -9.62 -4.12
C ALA A 38 9.41 -9.61 -2.64
N ASP A 39 10.38 -9.44 -1.74
CA ASP A 39 10.13 -9.39 -0.30
C ASP A 39 9.36 -8.14 0.09
N ALA A 40 9.61 -7.00 -0.58
CA ALA A 40 8.79 -5.80 -0.43
C ALA A 40 7.31 -6.06 -0.79
N SER A 41 7.04 -6.81 -1.87
CA SER A 41 5.67 -7.22 -2.22
C SER A 41 5.10 -8.17 -1.17
N LEU A 42 5.84 -9.19 -0.74
CA LEU A 42 5.39 -10.13 0.30
C LEU A 42 5.04 -9.42 1.62
N TYR A 43 5.85 -8.44 2.02
CA TYR A 43 5.57 -7.62 3.20
C TYR A 43 4.21 -6.91 3.10
N VAL A 44 3.94 -6.26 1.96
CA VAL A 44 2.67 -5.55 1.73
C VAL A 44 1.48 -6.51 1.69
N LEU A 45 1.68 -7.73 1.17
CA LEU A 45 0.67 -8.78 1.12
C LEU A 45 0.42 -9.49 2.46
N GLY A 46 1.16 -9.14 3.51
CA GLY A 46 0.88 -9.61 4.87
C GLY A 46 1.94 -10.52 5.49
N SER A 47 3.05 -10.78 4.81
CA SER A 47 4.17 -11.53 5.39
C SER A 47 4.73 -10.83 6.65
N GLU A 48 5.26 -11.60 7.60
CA GLU A 48 5.85 -11.10 8.86
C GLU A 48 7.32 -10.66 8.73
N ILE A 49 7.83 -10.58 7.49
CA ILE A 49 9.19 -10.14 7.20
C ILE A 49 9.35 -8.66 7.59
N ASN A 50 10.48 -8.28 8.19
CA ASN A 50 10.78 -6.90 8.52
C ASN A 50 11.46 -6.18 7.34
N ILE A 51 10.99 -4.98 6.99
CA ILE A 51 11.61 -4.14 5.95
C ILE A 51 13.08 -3.81 6.27
N ASP A 52 13.40 -3.65 7.55
CA ASP A 52 14.77 -3.34 7.96
C ASP A 52 15.72 -4.51 7.65
N ASP A 53 15.23 -5.75 7.80
CA ASP A 53 15.99 -6.98 7.51
C ASP A 53 16.15 -7.15 6.00
N ILE A 54 15.08 -6.96 5.21
CA ILE A 54 15.11 -7.00 3.74
C ILE A 54 16.19 -6.04 3.19
N VAL A 55 16.21 -4.79 3.69
CA VAL A 55 17.17 -3.80 3.22
C VAL A 55 18.58 -4.13 3.70
N ASN A 56 18.75 -4.63 4.93
CA ASN A 56 20.06 -5.06 5.42
C ASN A 56 20.62 -6.21 4.59
N GLU A 57 19.83 -7.25 4.36
CA GLU A 57 20.22 -8.42 3.57
C GLU A 57 20.60 -8.04 2.14
N PHE A 58 19.85 -7.12 1.52
CA PHE A 58 20.21 -6.56 0.23
C PHE A 58 21.59 -5.89 0.25
N PHE A 59 21.87 -5.03 1.24
CA PHE A 59 23.16 -4.34 1.33
C PHE A 59 24.31 -5.25 1.76
N ASP A 60 24.04 -6.25 2.59
CA ASP A 60 25.01 -7.28 2.97
C ASP A 60 25.43 -8.07 1.73
N SER A 61 24.48 -8.51 0.90
CA SER A 61 24.76 -9.23 -0.34
C SER A 61 25.34 -8.35 -1.45
N LEU A 62 24.99 -7.05 -1.47
CA LEU A 62 25.53 -6.09 -2.44
C LEU A 62 27.00 -5.75 -2.16
N PHE A 63 27.43 -5.72 -0.89
CA PHE A 63 28.77 -5.26 -0.53
C PHE A 63 29.91 -6.10 -1.12
N PRO A 64 29.91 -7.44 -1.06
CA PRO A 64 30.91 -8.27 -1.72
C PRO A 64 31.02 -8.01 -3.23
N VAL A 65 29.89 -7.80 -3.91
CA VAL A 65 29.85 -7.48 -5.35
C VAL A 65 30.48 -6.11 -5.62
N VAL A 66 30.12 -5.10 -4.83
CA VAL A 66 30.73 -3.76 -4.92
C VAL A 66 32.22 -3.81 -4.62
N TYR A 67 32.62 -4.62 -3.66
CA TYR A 67 34.00 -4.78 -3.27
C TYR A 67 34.85 -5.38 -4.38
N SER A 68 34.45 -6.53 -4.94
CA SER A 68 35.21 -7.21 -6.00
C SER A 68 35.36 -6.38 -7.27
N HIS A 69 34.31 -5.68 -7.69
CA HIS A 69 34.29 -5.00 -8.99
C HIS A 69 34.73 -3.54 -8.94
N LEU A 70 34.56 -2.82 -7.81
CA LEU A 70 34.86 -1.37 -7.73
C LEU A 70 35.96 -1.01 -6.73
N ILE A 71 36.09 -1.77 -5.63
CA ILE A 71 37.10 -1.49 -4.59
C ILE A 71 38.39 -2.24 -4.91
N TYR A 72 38.30 -3.50 -5.31
CA TYR A 72 39.45 -4.33 -5.65
C TYR A 72 39.29 -5.15 -6.95
N PRO A 73 39.17 -4.46 -8.10
CA PRO A 73 39.14 -5.07 -9.42
C PRO A 73 40.52 -5.68 -9.72
N GLY A 74 40.58 -7.00 -9.83
CA GLY A 74 41.83 -7.75 -10.00
C GLY A 74 42.03 -8.86 -8.98
N PHE A 75 41.14 -8.97 -8.00
CA PHE A 75 41.12 -10.11 -7.10
C PHE A 75 40.63 -11.40 -7.80
N PRO A 76 41.25 -12.57 -7.53
CA PRO A 76 40.62 -13.85 -7.87
C PRO A 76 39.20 -13.90 -7.32
N GLN A 77 38.33 -14.72 -7.91
CA GLN A 77 36.95 -14.90 -7.40
C GLN A 77 36.97 -15.03 -5.87
N LEU A 78 36.29 -14.11 -5.18
CA LEU A 78 36.21 -14.10 -3.72
C LEU A 78 35.78 -15.50 -3.25
N SER A 79 36.55 -16.09 -2.34
CA SER A 79 36.11 -17.32 -1.65
C SER A 79 34.83 -17.03 -0.87
N GLU A 80 34.06 -18.07 -0.58
CA GLU A 80 32.82 -17.89 0.20
C GLU A 80 33.11 -17.34 1.61
N GLU A 81 34.22 -17.75 2.22
CA GLU A 81 34.70 -17.21 3.50
C GLU A 81 35.00 -15.70 3.44
N SER A 82 35.64 -15.24 2.36
CA SER A 82 35.88 -13.80 2.15
C SER A 82 34.59 -13.03 1.90
N ARG A 83 33.62 -13.61 1.17
CA ARG A 83 32.29 -12.99 0.96
C ARG A 83 31.56 -12.81 2.28
N GLU A 84 31.53 -13.84 3.12
CA GLU A 84 30.86 -13.79 4.42
C GLU A 84 31.51 -12.79 5.37
N CYS A 85 32.85 -12.76 5.41
CA CYS A 85 33.57 -11.74 6.17
C CYS A 85 33.21 -10.31 5.72
N LEU A 86 33.10 -10.08 4.39
CA LEU A 86 32.68 -8.78 3.86
C LEU A 86 31.24 -8.44 4.27
N ARG A 87 30.31 -9.39 4.22
CA ARG A 87 28.92 -9.19 4.70
C ARG A 87 28.92 -8.71 6.15
N ILE A 88 29.63 -9.39 7.05
CA ILE A 88 29.71 -9.03 8.46
C ILE A 88 30.37 -7.64 8.64
N ALA A 89 31.45 -7.37 7.92
CA ALA A 89 32.22 -6.12 8.08
C ALA A 89 31.53 -4.88 7.47
N ARG A 90 30.51 -5.06 6.62
CA ARG A 90 29.79 -3.99 5.91
C ARG A 90 29.27 -2.91 6.86
N ASN A 91 28.69 -3.31 7.99
CA ASN A 91 28.08 -2.42 8.98
C ASN A 91 29.11 -1.59 9.74
N ASP A 92 30.10 -2.24 10.33
CA ASP A 92 31.14 -1.59 11.14
C ASP A 92 31.91 -0.55 10.33
N MET A 93 32.10 -0.84 9.04
CA MET A 93 32.76 0.06 8.12
C MET A 93 31.90 1.17 7.55
N LYS A 94 30.58 1.16 7.80
CA LYS A 94 29.63 2.08 7.15
C LYS A 94 29.89 2.16 5.65
N ALA A 95 30.02 1.00 4.98
CA ALA A 95 30.49 0.92 3.60
C ALA A 95 29.67 1.80 2.63
N PHE A 96 28.36 1.87 2.87
CA PHE A 96 27.39 2.62 2.08
C PHE A 96 26.97 3.94 2.74
N GLY A 97 27.66 4.40 3.79
CA GLY A 97 27.26 5.58 4.57
C GLY A 97 25.87 5.42 5.19
N ASN A 98 25.08 6.51 5.19
CA ASN A 98 23.74 6.53 5.80
C ASN A 98 22.62 6.02 4.88
N PHE A 99 22.93 5.65 3.63
CA PHE A 99 21.92 5.28 2.64
C PHE A 99 21.08 4.05 3.02
N PRO A 100 21.64 2.95 3.58
CA PRO A 100 20.83 1.83 4.05
C PRO A 100 19.75 2.26 5.03
N LYS A 101 20.11 3.09 6.03
CA LYS A 101 19.17 3.61 7.03
C LYS A 101 18.08 4.53 6.44
N ILE A 102 18.45 5.36 5.45
CA ILE A 102 17.49 6.21 4.72
C ILE A 102 16.49 5.34 3.94
N ILE A 103 16.97 4.30 3.26
CA ILE A 103 16.14 3.37 2.50
C ILE A 103 15.22 2.60 3.44
N MET A 104 15.73 2.03 4.54
CA MET A 104 14.92 1.36 5.57
C MET A 104 13.80 2.25 6.07
N THR A 105 14.12 3.48 6.51
CA THR A 105 13.13 4.41 7.06
C THR A 105 12.06 4.78 6.04
N SER A 106 12.46 5.04 4.78
CA SER A 106 11.53 5.45 3.74
C SER A 106 10.66 4.30 3.24
N MET A 107 11.24 3.10 3.03
CA MET A 107 10.51 1.90 2.64
C MET A 107 9.56 1.44 3.75
N SER A 108 10.03 1.38 5.00
CA SER A 108 9.22 0.92 6.14
C SER A 108 7.96 1.79 6.31
N LYS A 109 8.11 3.12 6.32
CA LYS A 109 6.97 4.03 6.45
C LYS A 109 6.02 3.99 5.26
N SER A 110 6.56 3.94 4.04
CA SER A 110 5.74 3.97 2.82
C SER A 110 4.98 2.67 2.59
N LEU A 111 5.66 1.52 2.76
CA LEU A 111 5.06 0.20 2.58
C LEU A 111 4.09 -0.14 3.72
N LEU A 112 4.35 0.28 4.95
CA LEU A 112 3.40 0.12 6.06
C LEU A 112 2.07 0.83 5.75
N ALA A 113 2.14 2.05 5.24
CA ALA A 113 0.92 2.80 4.87
C ALA A 113 0.12 2.07 3.78
N VAL A 114 0.79 1.49 2.78
CA VAL A 114 0.13 0.67 1.74
C VAL A 114 -0.47 -0.61 2.33
N ARG A 115 0.25 -1.31 3.20
CA ARG A 115 -0.22 -2.53 3.88
C ARG A 115 -1.50 -2.26 4.67
N VAL A 116 -1.47 -1.25 5.53
CA VAL A 116 -2.64 -0.86 6.34
C VAL A 116 -3.80 -0.43 5.45
N PHE A 117 -3.53 0.30 4.36
CA PHE A 117 -4.57 0.68 3.40
C PHE A 117 -5.24 -0.54 2.77
N LEU A 118 -4.48 -1.52 2.27
CA LEU A 118 -5.03 -2.74 1.70
C LEU A 118 -5.79 -3.59 2.73
N GLN A 119 -5.29 -3.68 3.96
CA GLN A 119 -6.00 -4.35 5.05
C GLN A 119 -7.33 -3.68 5.36
N ALA A 120 -7.36 -2.35 5.39
CA ALA A 120 -8.59 -1.60 5.58
C ALA A 120 -9.59 -1.84 4.43
N LEU A 121 -9.12 -1.92 3.18
CA LEU A 121 -9.99 -2.28 2.05
C LEU A 121 -10.60 -3.68 2.20
N ASN A 122 -9.80 -4.67 2.59
CA ASN A 122 -10.28 -6.04 2.81
C ASN A 122 -11.32 -6.10 3.93
N LEU A 123 -11.12 -5.35 5.02
CA LEU A 123 -12.11 -5.21 6.09
C LEU A 123 -13.41 -4.60 5.56
N GLY A 124 -13.34 -3.58 4.69
CA GLY A 124 -14.53 -3.00 4.06
C GLY A 124 -15.31 -4.03 3.23
N ILE A 125 -14.61 -4.87 2.47
CA ILE A 125 -15.21 -5.98 1.71
C ILE A 125 -15.88 -6.98 2.65
N GLU A 126 -15.22 -7.36 3.74
CA GLU A 126 -15.75 -8.30 4.72
C GLU A 126 -17.03 -7.76 5.39
N VAL A 127 -17.04 -6.48 5.77
CA VAL A 127 -18.23 -5.81 6.33
C VAL A 127 -19.38 -5.84 5.33
N ILE A 128 -19.15 -5.42 4.08
CA ILE A 128 -20.18 -5.43 3.03
C ILE A 128 -20.72 -6.86 2.85
N ASN A 129 -19.84 -7.84 2.66
CA ASN A 129 -20.23 -9.23 2.43
C ASN A 129 -21.03 -9.80 3.61
N THR A 130 -20.63 -9.49 4.84
CA THR A 130 -21.33 -9.91 6.05
C THR A 130 -22.73 -9.28 6.14
N THR A 131 -22.85 -7.99 5.83
CA THR A 131 -24.15 -7.30 5.85
C THR A 131 -25.09 -7.73 4.74
N ASP A 132 -24.58 -8.04 3.55
CA ASP A 132 -25.35 -8.53 2.40
C ASP A 132 -26.03 -9.87 2.70
N HIS A 133 -25.34 -10.74 3.46
CA HIS A 133 -25.87 -12.05 3.87
C HIS A 133 -26.68 -12.01 5.18
N SER A 134 -26.96 -10.81 5.71
CA SER A 134 -27.68 -10.67 6.98
C SER A 134 -29.16 -11.04 6.81
N LYS A 135 -29.66 -11.90 7.71
CA LYS A 135 -31.04 -12.40 7.64
C LYS A 135 -31.99 -11.49 8.41
N PHE A 136 -33.10 -11.14 7.78
CA PHE A 136 -34.20 -10.46 8.46
C PHE A 136 -34.92 -11.38 9.44
N GLY A 137 -35.31 -10.83 10.58
CA GLY A 137 -36.11 -11.55 11.58
C GLY A 137 -37.51 -11.89 11.08
N LYS A 138 -38.17 -12.86 11.73
CA LYS A 138 -39.55 -13.27 11.40
C LYS A 138 -40.54 -12.11 11.47
N ASP A 139 -40.31 -11.15 12.36
CA ASP A 139 -41.16 -9.98 12.55
C ASP A 139 -41.08 -9.03 11.37
N CYS A 140 -39.88 -8.80 10.84
CA CYS A 140 -39.67 -8.06 9.60
C CYS A 140 -40.38 -8.75 8.43
N GLY A 141 -40.25 -10.08 8.30
CA GLY A 141 -40.95 -10.85 7.26
C GLY A 141 -42.47 -10.65 7.30
N ARG A 142 -43.07 -10.66 8.51
CA ARG A 142 -44.50 -10.37 8.71
C ARG A 142 -44.86 -8.93 8.34
N ALA A 143 -44.03 -7.96 8.72
CA ALA A 143 -44.25 -6.55 8.41
C ALA A 143 -44.16 -6.28 6.90
N LEU A 144 -43.18 -6.87 6.21
CA LEU A 144 -43.02 -6.79 4.76
C LEU A 144 -44.20 -7.43 4.03
N LEU A 145 -44.65 -8.61 4.46
CA LEU A 145 -45.83 -9.26 3.89
C LEU A 145 -47.07 -8.36 4.00
N LYS A 146 -47.27 -7.74 5.17
CA LYS A 146 -48.38 -6.82 5.41
C LYS A 146 -48.31 -5.56 4.55
N MET A 147 -47.10 -5.04 4.34
CA MET A 147 -46.88 -3.86 3.55
C MET A 147 -47.10 -4.08 2.05
N TRP A 148 -46.61 -5.20 1.51
CA TRP A 148 -46.61 -5.47 0.06
C TRP A 148 -47.84 -6.22 -0.45
N TYR A 149 -48.41 -7.14 0.35
CA TYR A 149 -49.36 -8.12 -0.16
C TYR A 149 -50.71 -8.16 0.56
N CYS A 150 -50.85 -7.61 1.77
CA CYS A 150 -52.15 -7.66 2.47
C CYS A 150 -53.25 -6.86 1.76
N SER A 151 -52.93 -5.79 1.04
CA SER A 151 -53.90 -5.06 0.21
C SER A 151 -54.50 -5.98 -0.87
N HIS A 152 -53.70 -6.86 -1.46
CA HIS A 152 -54.16 -7.79 -2.49
C HIS A 152 -55.17 -8.81 -1.91
N CYS A 153 -54.95 -9.27 -0.68
CA CYS A 153 -55.89 -10.15 0.02
C CYS A 153 -57.24 -9.47 0.31
N GLN A 154 -57.27 -8.13 0.34
CA GLN A 154 -58.49 -7.33 0.48
C GLN A 154 -59.08 -6.91 -0.88
N GLY A 155 -58.56 -7.42 -1.99
CA GLY A 155 -59.01 -7.09 -3.35
C GLY A 155 -58.39 -5.83 -3.95
N LEU A 156 -57.44 -5.19 -3.26
CA LEU A 156 -56.80 -3.93 -3.66
C LEU A 156 -55.47 -4.17 -4.41
N LEU A 157 -55.56 -4.64 -5.66
CA LEU A 157 -54.39 -5.08 -6.44
C LEU A 157 -53.49 -3.96 -7.00
N LYS A 158 -53.99 -2.71 -7.06
CA LYS A 158 -53.28 -1.58 -7.69
C LYS A 158 -52.76 -0.54 -6.69
N VAL A 159 -53.03 -0.74 -5.39
CA VAL A 159 -52.67 0.23 -4.35
C VAL A 159 -51.26 -0.09 -3.84
N LYS A 160 -50.39 0.92 -3.84
CA LYS A 160 -49.02 0.84 -3.30
C LYS A 160 -48.98 1.33 -1.85
N PRO A 161 -48.04 0.84 -1.03
CA PRO A 161 -47.84 1.33 0.33
C PRO A 161 -47.50 2.83 0.34
N CYS A 162 -47.97 3.54 1.36
CA CYS A 162 -47.59 4.92 1.61
C CYS A 162 -46.08 5.03 1.86
N LEU A 163 -45.44 6.13 1.42
CA LEU A 163 -43.99 6.31 1.61
C LEU A 163 -43.58 6.23 3.08
N GLY A 164 -44.29 6.95 3.97
CA GLY A 164 -44.01 6.93 5.41
C GLY A 164 -44.23 5.55 6.03
N TYR A 165 -45.23 4.79 5.57
CA TYR A 165 -45.43 3.41 6.02
C TYR A 165 -44.29 2.50 5.56
N CYS A 166 -43.87 2.64 4.30
CA CYS A 166 -42.73 1.91 3.76
C CYS A 166 -41.45 2.17 4.54
N LEU A 167 -41.11 3.45 4.75
CA LEU A 167 -39.93 3.85 5.52
C LEU A 167 -39.96 3.27 6.94
N ASN A 168 -41.10 3.33 7.63
CA ASN A 168 -41.22 2.78 8.98
C ASN A 168 -40.97 1.26 9.02
N VAL A 169 -41.54 0.50 8.09
CA VAL A 169 -41.30 -0.95 8.01
C VAL A 169 -39.84 -1.24 7.67
N MET A 170 -39.29 -0.55 6.68
CA MET A 170 -37.91 -0.77 6.23
C MET A 170 -36.88 -0.39 7.31
N HIS A 171 -37.07 0.72 8.02
CA HIS A 171 -36.24 1.09 9.16
C HIS A 171 -36.32 0.06 10.29
N GLY A 172 -37.52 -0.47 10.59
CA GLY A 172 -37.68 -1.53 11.58
C GLY A 172 -36.96 -2.83 11.17
N CYS A 173 -37.04 -3.19 9.88
CA CYS A 173 -36.34 -4.35 9.32
C CYS A 173 -34.80 -4.20 9.35
N MET A 174 -34.31 -2.98 9.15
CA MET A 174 -32.88 -2.65 9.04
C MET A 174 -32.32 -2.01 10.31
N ALA A 175 -32.99 -2.12 11.46
CA ALA A 175 -32.56 -1.49 12.71
C ALA A 175 -31.11 -1.85 13.08
N ASN A 176 -30.73 -3.12 12.91
CA ASN A 176 -29.36 -3.59 13.16
C ASN A 176 -28.32 -2.95 12.22
N MET A 177 -28.71 -2.56 11.00
CA MET A 177 -27.81 -1.89 10.05
C MET A 177 -27.54 -0.42 10.43
N VAL A 178 -28.43 0.20 11.23
CA VAL A 178 -28.24 1.57 11.74
C VAL A 178 -27.06 1.63 12.72
N GLU A 179 -26.87 0.59 13.52
CA GLU A 179 -25.71 0.49 14.42
C GLU A 179 -24.40 0.42 13.61
N ILE A 180 -24.39 -0.35 12.52
CA ILE A 180 -23.25 -0.48 11.60
C ILE A 180 -22.96 0.85 10.88
N HIS A 181 -24.00 1.64 10.58
CA HIS A 181 -23.84 2.89 9.83
C HIS A 181 -22.84 3.85 10.48
N HIS A 182 -22.85 4.00 11.80
CA HIS A 182 -21.91 4.88 12.49
C HIS A 182 -20.46 4.43 12.26
N HIS A 183 -20.19 3.13 12.45
CA HIS A 183 -18.87 2.54 12.24
C HIS A 183 -18.44 2.58 10.77
N TRP A 184 -19.37 2.37 9.83
CA TRP A 184 -19.12 2.45 8.40
C TRP A 184 -18.68 3.86 7.96
N ARG A 185 -19.39 4.87 8.46
CA ARG A 185 -19.07 6.27 8.16
C ARG A 185 -17.69 6.65 8.70
N GLU A 186 -17.40 6.22 9.92
CA GLU A 186 -16.11 6.45 10.56
C GLU A 186 -14.98 5.71 9.83
N TYR A 187 -15.21 4.46 9.42
CA TYR A 187 -14.29 3.68 8.60
C TYR A 187 -13.93 4.40 7.29
N ILE A 188 -14.92 4.90 6.53
CA ILE A 188 -14.67 5.65 5.29
C ILE A 188 -13.87 6.92 5.56
N ARG A 189 -14.20 7.66 6.64
CA ARG A 189 -13.47 8.86 7.04
C ARG A 189 -12.01 8.56 7.37
N SER A 190 -11.75 7.55 8.19
CA SER A 190 -10.40 7.13 8.56
C SER A 190 -9.60 6.63 7.36
N LEU A 191 -10.25 5.92 6.43
CA LEU A 191 -9.63 5.46 5.19
C LEU A 191 -9.27 6.63 4.26
N GLU A 192 -10.11 7.65 4.17
CA GLU A 192 -9.81 8.90 3.44
C GLU A 192 -8.62 9.63 4.06
N GLU A 193 -8.55 9.72 5.39
CA GLU A 193 -7.41 10.33 6.10
C GLU A 193 -6.11 9.56 5.86
N LEU A 194 -6.15 8.23 5.93
CA LEU A 194 -5.02 7.37 5.60
C LEU A 194 -4.56 7.60 4.16
N ALA A 195 -5.49 7.57 3.20
CA ALA A 195 -5.19 7.75 1.77
C ALA A 195 -4.59 9.13 1.45
N ASN A 196 -5.02 10.17 2.16
CA ASN A 196 -4.46 11.51 2.07
C ASN A 196 -3.06 11.59 2.69
N GLY A 197 -2.85 10.94 3.85
CA GLY A 197 -1.56 10.86 4.52
C GLY A 197 -0.49 10.03 3.78
N MET A 198 -0.91 9.14 2.87
CA MET A 198 -0.01 8.39 1.98
C MET A 198 0.72 9.26 0.95
N TYR A 199 0.34 10.52 0.78
CA TYR A 199 1.04 11.47 -0.09
C TYR A 199 2.12 12.24 0.68
N GLY A 200 3.26 12.52 0.04
CA GLY A 200 4.33 13.35 0.60
C GLY A 200 5.69 12.66 0.59
N ALA A 201 6.46 12.85 1.67
CA ALA A 201 7.84 12.35 1.76
C ALA A 201 7.96 10.81 1.75
N TYR A 202 6.88 10.11 2.10
CA TYR A 202 6.80 8.65 2.14
C TYR A 202 5.76 8.10 1.15
N ASP A 203 5.49 8.83 0.07
CA ASP A 203 4.69 8.32 -1.03
C ASP A 203 5.39 7.10 -1.64
N MET A 204 4.74 5.93 -1.55
CA MET A 204 5.33 4.65 -1.91
C MET A 204 5.83 4.61 -3.35
N GLU A 205 5.06 5.17 -4.28
CA GLU A 205 5.43 5.21 -5.70
C GLU A 205 6.72 6.01 -5.88
N ASN A 206 6.82 7.18 -5.24
CA ASN A 206 8.03 7.98 -5.26
C ASN A 206 9.22 7.30 -4.55
N VAL A 207 8.99 6.64 -3.42
CA VAL A 207 10.06 5.97 -2.66
C VAL A 207 10.65 4.81 -3.48
N LEU A 208 9.80 3.91 -3.98
CA LEU A 208 10.26 2.75 -4.76
C LEU A 208 10.91 3.18 -6.07
N LEU A 209 10.30 4.13 -6.79
CA LEU A 209 10.84 4.60 -8.06
C LEU A 209 12.11 5.44 -7.91
N ARG A 210 12.42 5.99 -6.73
CA ARG A 210 13.70 6.68 -6.46
C ARG A 210 14.76 5.76 -5.88
N LEU A 211 14.42 4.51 -5.55
CA LEU A 211 15.32 3.59 -4.87
C LEU A 211 16.62 3.35 -5.66
N HIS A 212 16.53 3.26 -6.98
CA HIS A 212 17.71 3.12 -7.84
C HIS A 212 18.72 4.27 -7.69
N LEU A 213 18.26 5.50 -7.42
CA LEU A 213 19.14 6.66 -7.19
C LEU A 213 19.82 6.56 -5.82
N LEU A 214 19.08 6.17 -4.79
CA LEU A 214 19.63 5.98 -3.46
C LEU A 214 20.68 4.87 -3.44
N ILE A 215 20.41 3.74 -4.11
CA ILE A 215 21.37 2.64 -4.28
C ILE A 215 22.61 3.10 -5.06
N LYS A 216 22.43 3.82 -6.17
CA LYS A 216 23.56 4.39 -6.94
C LYS A 216 24.44 5.29 -6.06
N ASN A 217 23.82 6.16 -5.26
CA ASN A 217 24.55 7.07 -4.38
C ASN A 217 25.27 6.32 -3.25
N ALA A 218 24.65 5.26 -2.71
CA ALA A 218 25.27 4.35 -1.75
C ALA A 218 26.55 3.73 -2.32
N VAL A 219 26.47 3.16 -3.53
CA VAL A 219 27.63 2.57 -4.22
C VAL A 219 28.70 3.63 -4.52
N SER A 220 28.29 4.85 -4.91
CA SER A 220 29.21 5.98 -5.11
C SER A 220 29.98 6.35 -3.83
N VAL A 221 29.32 6.32 -2.66
CA VAL A 221 29.99 6.54 -1.36
C VAL A 221 31.02 5.44 -1.09
N ALA A 222 30.66 4.17 -1.32
CA ALA A 222 31.60 3.07 -1.17
C ALA A 222 32.82 3.25 -2.08
N GLN A 223 32.60 3.65 -3.32
CA GLN A 223 33.67 3.90 -4.29
C GLN A 223 34.58 5.09 -3.89
N LYS A 224 34.02 6.16 -3.32
CA LYS A 224 34.81 7.29 -2.80
C LYS A 224 35.67 6.88 -1.59
N ASN A 225 35.14 6.00 -0.74
CA ASN A 225 35.82 5.49 0.45
C ASN A 225 36.69 4.26 0.18
N ARG A 226 37.03 4.00 -1.09
CA ARG A 226 37.77 2.82 -1.53
C ARG A 226 39.05 2.56 -0.74
N ALA A 227 39.86 3.57 -0.44
CA ALA A 227 41.10 3.37 0.32
C ALA A 227 40.86 2.82 1.74
N ARG A 228 39.81 3.30 2.42
CA ARG A 228 39.40 2.81 3.75
C ARG A 228 38.80 1.40 3.69
N LEU A 229 38.01 1.14 2.66
CA LEU A 229 37.38 -0.17 2.49
C LEU A 229 38.38 -1.21 1.99
N PHE A 230 39.44 -0.80 1.28
CA PHE A 230 40.49 -1.70 0.82
C PHE A 230 41.30 -2.31 1.98
N SER A 231 41.43 -1.62 3.13
CA SER A 231 42.18 -2.12 4.29
C SER A 231 41.49 -3.24 5.08
N VAL A 232 40.38 -3.77 4.56
CA VAL A 232 39.61 -4.83 5.21
C VAL A 232 40.34 -6.16 5.13
N ILE A 233 40.59 -6.73 6.29
CA ILE A 233 41.33 -7.98 6.43
C ILE A 233 40.35 -9.16 6.31
N CYS A 234 39.67 -9.27 5.18
CA CYS A 234 38.87 -10.45 4.84
C CYS A 234 39.69 -11.38 3.94
N GLY A 235 40.73 -12.00 4.52
CA GLY A 235 41.52 -13.06 3.87
C GLY A 235 42.97 -12.73 3.50
N TYR A 236 43.57 -11.65 3.99
CA TYR A 236 45.02 -11.44 3.86
C TYR A 236 45.76 -11.27 5.17
N SER A 237 46.73 -12.16 5.40
CA SER A 237 47.95 -11.86 6.16
C SER A 237 48.76 -10.79 5.39
N LEU A 238 48.38 -9.51 5.46
CA LEU A 238 49.13 -8.43 4.83
C LEU A 238 50.34 -8.05 5.69
N LYS A 239 51.54 -8.36 5.17
CA LYS A 239 52.80 -7.70 5.57
C LYS A 239 52.55 -6.19 5.52
N ARG A 240 52.62 -5.57 6.69
CA ARG A 240 52.53 -4.13 6.95
C ARG A 240 53.25 -3.30 5.87
N TYR A 241 52.53 -2.36 5.27
CA TYR A 241 53.11 -1.08 4.89
C TYR A 241 52.36 0.05 5.59
N ASN A 242 53.16 1.01 6.04
CA ASN A 242 52.86 1.97 7.09
C ASN A 242 52.25 3.26 6.51
N ARG A 243 51.52 4.00 7.38
CA ARG A 243 51.13 5.44 7.29
C ARG A 243 49.84 5.75 6.52
N SER A 244 49.01 6.73 6.88
CA SER A 244 48.96 7.76 7.95
C SER A 244 47.48 8.18 8.10
N ALA A 245 47.05 8.55 9.31
CA ALA A 245 45.72 9.06 9.59
C ALA A 245 45.55 10.51 9.07
N TYR A 246 44.37 10.82 8.53
CA TYR A 246 43.85 12.18 8.42
C TYR A 246 42.32 12.17 8.53
N TYR A 247 41.79 12.87 9.55
CA TYR A 247 40.38 13.20 9.71
C TYR A 247 40.09 14.55 9.04
N PRO A 248 38.91 14.72 8.42
CA PRO A 248 37.96 15.65 9.05
C PRO A 248 36.47 15.26 8.98
N GLU A 249 35.75 15.86 9.94
CA GLU A 249 34.31 15.83 10.28
C GLU A 249 33.29 16.15 9.16
N ASP A 250 32.09 15.57 9.38
CA ASP A 250 30.71 15.98 9.07
C ASP A 250 30.39 16.90 7.88
N LEU A 251 29.64 16.35 6.92
CA LEU A 251 28.91 17.10 5.90
C LEU A 251 27.39 16.85 6.00
N TYR A 252 26.67 17.91 6.39
CA TYR A 252 25.24 18.08 6.20
C TYR A 252 24.89 18.06 4.70
N ILE A 253 23.86 17.30 4.31
CA ILE A 253 23.29 17.33 2.95
C ILE A 253 21.92 18.02 3.01
N ASP A 254 21.85 19.19 2.37
CA ASP A 254 20.63 19.95 2.08
C ASP A 254 19.71 19.13 1.14
N GLN A 255 18.50 18.81 1.61
CA GLN A 255 17.46 18.15 0.83
C GLN A 255 16.77 19.17 -0.07
N LYS A 256 17.32 19.41 -1.27
CA LYS A 256 16.54 20.02 -2.36
C LYS A 256 15.87 18.94 -3.21
N GLY A 257 14.55 18.89 -3.08
CA GLY A 257 13.67 18.01 -3.85
C GLY A 257 13.78 18.27 -5.35
N VAL A 258 14.46 17.36 -6.06
CA VAL A 258 14.41 17.29 -7.52
C VAL A 258 13.13 16.56 -7.91
N LYS A 259 12.20 17.27 -8.57
CA LYS A 259 11.05 16.68 -9.26
C LYS A 259 11.57 15.88 -10.46
N VAL A 260 11.34 14.57 -10.44
CA VAL A 260 11.55 13.70 -11.60
C VAL A 260 10.27 13.77 -12.42
N SER A 261 10.40 14.23 -13.66
CA SER A 261 9.32 14.21 -14.65
C SER A 261 9.07 12.76 -15.07
N TYR A 262 7.87 12.24 -14.79
CA TYR A 262 7.39 10.96 -15.29
C TYR A 262 6.49 11.19 -16.50
N THR A 263 6.74 10.44 -17.57
CA THR A 263 5.96 10.37 -18.80
C THR A 263 4.49 10.02 -18.52
N GLU A 264 3.59 10.77 -19.13
CA GLU A 264 2.15 10.95 -18.84
C GLU A 264 1.18 9.79 -19.14
N HIS A 265 1.60 8.52 -19.29
CA HIS A 265 0.73 7.50 -19.90
C HIS A 265 0.45 6.21 -19.11
N GLU A 266 0.65 6.20 -17.79
CA GLU A 266 0.09 5.14 -16.94
C GLU A 266 -0.66 5.75 -15.74
N GLU A 267 -1.84 5.20 -15.44
CA GLU A 267 -2.59 5.55 -14.23
C GLU A 267 -1.74 5.26 -12.99
N THR A 268 -1.20 6.31 -12.38
CA THR A 268 -0.38 6.23 -11.15
C THR A 268 -1.13 5.56 -10.01
N PHE A 269 -0.41 4.98 -9.06
CA PHE A 269 -1.02 4.46 -7.83
C PHE A 269 -1.75 5.57 -7.07
N SER A 270 -1.19 6.78 -7.11
CA SER A 270 -1.78 7.98 -6.51
C SER A 270 -3.13 8.37 -7.12
N SER A 271 -3.27 8.35 -8.45
CA SER A 271 -4.52 8.70 -9.14
C SER A 271 -5.61 7.67 -8.85
N ARG A 272 -5.33 6.36 -8.99
CA ARG A 272 -6.28 5.29 -8.69
C ARG A 272 -6.75 5.32 -7.23
N ARG A 273 -5.83 5.55 -6.29
CA ARG A 273 -6.18 5.68 -4.86
C ARG A 273 -7.15 6.84 -4.63
N LYS A 274 -6.87 8.02 -5.21
CA LYS A 274 -7.73 9.20 -5.05
C LYS A 274 -9.12 8.99 -5.65
N GLU A 275 -9.18 8.45 -6.86
CA GLU A 275 -10.44 8.15 -7.53
C GLU A 275 -11.29 7.15 -6.72
N PHE A 276 -10.66 6.09 -6.22
CA PHE A 276 -11.34 5.11 -5.37
C PHE A 276 -11.94 5.76 -4.11
N ILE A 277 -11.19 6.61 -3.41
CA ILE A 277 -11.67 7.29 -2.20
C ILE A 277 -12.82 8.26 -2.50
N ILE A 278 -12.73 9.01 -3.61
CA ILE A 278 -13.82 9.90 -4.04
C ILE A 278 -15.10 9.10 -4.29
N ASN A 279 -14.99 7.97 -4.97
CA ASN A 279 -16.13 7.10 -5.23
C ASN A 279 -16.68 6.46 -3.95
N LEU A 280 -15.80 5.95 -3.07
CA LEU A 280 -16.19 5.33 -1.81
C LEU A 280 -16.94 6.31 -0.89
N ARG A 281 -16.54 7.59 -0.88
CA ARG A 281 -17.18 8.64 -0.08
C ARG A 281 -18.66 8.82 -0.40
N MET A 282 -19.07 8.59 -1.64
CA MET A 282 -20.48 8.65 -2.05
C MET A 282 -21.34 7.60 -1.31
N TYR A 283 -20.72 6.51 -0.85
CA TYR A 283 -21.37 5.42 -0.11
C TYR A 283 -21.26 5.57 1.42
N SER A 284 -20.81 6.72 1.93
CA SER A 284 -20.72 6.98 3.39
C SER A 284 -22.06 6.83 4.13
N ASN A 285 -23.17 7.15 3.45
CA ASN A 285 -24.52 7.01 3.99
C ASN A 285 -25.27 5.79 3.42
N PHE A 286 -24.56 4.78 2.91
CA PHE A 286 -25.18 3.61 2.27
C PHE A 286 -26.23 2.93 3.17
N TYR A 287 -25.83 2.46 4.36
CA TYR A 287 -26.73 1.71 5.25
C TYR A 287 -27.97 2.48 5.71
N ILE A 288 -27.84 3.79 5.97
CA ILE A 288 -28.97 4.61 6.39
C ILE A 288 -29.86 5.03 5.20
N GLY A 289 -29.30 5.10 3.99
CA GLY A 289 -30.02 5.49 2.77
C GLY A 289 -30.78 4.34 2.07
N LEU A 290 -30.52 3.08 2.44
CA LEU A 290 -31.17 1.90 1.85
C LEU A 290 -32.71 1.93 1.94
N PRO A 291 -33.33 2.23 3.10
CA PRO A 291 -34.79 2.34 3.20
C PRO A 291 -35.39 3.34 2.20
N ASP A 292 -34.79 4.52 2.07
CA ASP A 292 -35.21 5.54 1.11
C ASP A 292 -35.08 5.06 -0.33
N GLN A 293 -33.96 4.43 -0.70
CA GLN A 293 -33.74 3.93 -2.05
C GLN A 293 -34.77 2.87 -2.44
N ILE A 294 -35.05 1.91 -1.55
CA ILE A 294 -36.04 0.87 -1.78
C ILE A 294 -37.43 1.48 -1.90
N CYS A 295 -37.86 2.28 -0.93
CA CYS A 295 -39.22 2.83 -0.90
C CYS A 295 -39.50 3.87 -2.00
N ARG A 296 -38.49 4.62 -2.46
CA ARG A 296 -38.66 5.64 -3.51
C ARG A 296 -38.59 5.06 -4.92
N SER A 297 -37.82 3.98 -5.12
CA SER A 297 -37.74 3.31 -6.43
C SER A 297 -39.13 2.86 -6.94
N ASP A 298 -40.03 2.47 -6.03
CA ASP A 298 -41.38 2.01 -6.31
C ASP A 298 -42.44 3.12 -6.53
N LEU A 299 -42.12 4.39 -6.27
CA LEU A 299 -43.09 5.50 -6.29
C LEU A 299 -43.08 6.33 -7.58
N THR A 300 -42.08 6.14 -8.45
CA THR A 300 -41.85 6.99 -9.63
C THR A 300 -42.86 6.81 -10.76
N HIS A 301 -43.73 5.79 -10.71
CA HIS A 301 -44.58 5.42 -11.84
C HIS A 301 -46.08 5.71 -11.71
N HIS A 302 -46.60 6.15 -10.56
CA HIS A 302 -48.05 6.31 -10.40
C HIS A 302 -48.48 7.57 -9.64
N ASN A 303 -49.17 8.47 -10.36
CA ASN A 303 -49.95 9.62 -9.88
C ASN A 303 -51.25 9.16 -9.17
N ASN A 304 -51.19 8.17 -8.28
CA ASN A 304 -52.34 7.88 -7.42
C ASN A 304 -52.33 8.84 -6.22
N SER A 305 -53.46 9.50 -5.97
CA SER A 305 -53.68 10.38 -4.82
C SER A 305 -53.81 9.62 -3.50
N GLU A 306 -53.87 8.30 -3.56
CA GLU A 306 -54.16 7.42 -2.43
C GLU A 306 -53.10 6.32 -2.30
N CYS A 307 -52.86 5.87 -1.07
CA CYS A 307 -51.87 4.85 -0.73
C CYS A 307 -52.35 3.93 0.41
N TRP A 308 -51.69 2.78 0.54
CA TRP A 308 -51.98 1.78 1.57
C TRP A 308 -51.18 2.04 2.85
N ASN A 309 -51.84 2.20 3.99
CA ASN A 309 -51.18 2.42 5.29
C ASN A 309 -50.99 1.14 6.13
N GLY A 310 -51.37 -0.03 5.59
CA GLY A 310 -51.34 -1.30 6.32
C GLY A 310 -52.70 -1.76 6.88
N GLN A 311 -53.74 -0.93 6.77
CA GLN A 311 -55.10 -1.26 7.20
C GLN A 311 -56.15 -0.87 6.15
N GLU A 312 -56.01 0.32 5.58
CA GLU A 312 -56.94 0.89 4.61
C GLU A 312 -56.22 1.78 3.58
N ILE A 313 -56.99 2.29 2.62
CA ILE A 313 -56.54 3.30 1.67
C ILE A 313 -56.68 4.67 2.32
N VAL A 314 -55.62 5.46 2.29
CA VAL A 314 -55.59 6.83 2.78
C VAL A 314 -55.09 7.79 1.69
N PRO A 315 -55.45 9.08 1.76
CA PRO A 315 -54.79 10.11 0.94
C PRO A 315 -53.28 10.12 1.20
N ARG A 316 -52.49 10.33 0.14
CA ARG A 316 -51.03 10.44 0.20
C ARG A 316 -50.54 11.66 0.98
#